data_AF-A0A6A3C0M9-F1
#
_entry.id   AF-A0A6A3C0M9-F1
#
_cell.length_a   1.000
_cell.length_b   1.000
_cell.length_c   1.000
_cell.angle_alpha   90.00
_cell.angle_beta   90.00
_cell.angle_gamma   90.00
#
_symmetry.space_group_name_H-M   'P 1'
#
loop_
_entity.id
_entity.type
_entity.pdbx_description
1 polymer ?
#
loop_
_entity_poly.entity_id
_entity_poly.type
_entity_poly.pdbx_seq_one_letter_code
_entity_poly.pdbx_strand_id
1 'polypeptide(L)'
;MENWLMLLLLAIAFTGKAVVVSAAAAAYESPQFRVVHLESDFEIRLYMEISWMTALVRGTSFENSTKRGFHRLYQYLQGANRNSTRFFMTKPVLTSIIPSQRGGSPSSYIVRYYLPAEYNNKSPPPPSAELNLQLDKWKSHCIAVRKFSGYARDDNVEKEKDALGSSLGKRLMQGVDQNQYYNYSIAQYNASKHPTGRINEVWIDVSGFADEGCPV
;
A
#
# COMPACT_ATOMS: atom_id res chain seq x y z
N MET A 1 -0.45 11.31 -79.36
CA MET A 1 0.10 12.67 -79.23
C MET A 1 0.21 12.96 -77.75
N GLU A 2 1.18 12.37 -77.07
CA GLU A 2 2.53 12.94 -76.92
C GLU A 2 2.48 14.32 -76.25
N ASN A 3 2.81 14.40 -74.96
CA ASN A 3 4.13 14.92 -74.62
C ASN A 3 4.50 14.69 -73.16
N TRP A 4 5.71 14.15 -73.04
CA TRP A 4 6.48 13.91 -71.85
C TRP A 4 7.00 15.23 -71.24
N LEU A 5 7.36 15.14 -69.96
CA LEU A 5 8.38 15.94 -69.24
C LEU A 5 8.01 17.38 -68.84
N MET A 6 7.76 17.57 -67.53
CA MET A 6 8.73 18.30 -66.72
C MET A 6 8.64 17.89 -65.24
N LEU A 7 9.82 17.60 -64.71
CA LEU A 7 10.13 17.20 -63.34
C LEU A 7 9.79 18.32 -62.34
N LEU A 8 9.30 17.93 -61.17
CA LEU A 8 9.68 18.58 -59.91
C LEU A 8 9.57 17.57 -58.77
N LEU A 9 10.72 16.97 -58.47
CA LEU A 9 11.00 16.23 -57.25
C LEU A 9 10.84 17.18 -56.06
N LEU A 10 9.80 16.96 -55.25
CA LEU A 10 9.79 17.39 -53.86
C LEU A 10 9.75 16.14 -52.99
N ALA A 11 10.92 15.52 -52.85
CA ALA A 11 11.17 14.59 -51.76
C ALA A 11 11.22 15.40 -50.46
N ILE A 12 10.06 15.64 -49.85
CA ILE A 12 10.00 16.11 -48.47
C ILE A 12 10.35 14.89 -47.62
N ALA A 13 11.64 14.73 -47.32
CA ALA A 13 12.10 13.86 -46.27
C ALA A 13 11.56 14.42 -44.94
N PHE A 14 10.34 14.03 -44.58
CA PHE A 14 9.79 14.30 -43.27
C PHE A 14 10.54 13.39 -42.30
N THR A 15 11.72 13.82 -41.87
CA THR A 15 12.40 13.24 -40.72
C THR A 15 11.62 13.65 -39.48
N GLY A 16 10.43 13.08 -39.32
CA GLY A 16 9.68 13.15 -38.09
C GLY A 16 10.52 12.49 -37.03
N LYS A 17 11.24 13.30 -36.23
CA LYS A 17 11.73 12.83 -34.94
C LYS A 17 10.48 12.44 -34.18
N ALA A 18 10.22 11.15 -34.06
CA ALA A 18 9.20 10.64 -33.16
C ALA A 18 9.58 11.19 -31.78
N VAL A 19 8.87 12.23 -31.34
CA VAL A 19 8.92 12.66 -29.95
C VAL A 19 8.17 11.56 -29.21
N VAL A 20 8.92 10.56 -28.74
CA VAL A 20 8.42 9.61 -27.77
C VAL A 20 8.19 10.43 -26.50
N VAL A 21 7.00 11.00 -26.37
CA VAL A 21 6.52 11.52 -25.09
C VAL A 21 6.30 10.27 -24.25
N SER A 22 7.34 9.88 -23.50
CA SER A 22 7.19 8.92 -22.42
C SER A 22 6.25 9.55 -21.41
N ALA A 23 4.97 9.20 -21.49
CA ALA A 23 4.04 9.46 -20.42
C ALA A 23 4.54 8.61 -19.24
N ALA A 24 5.33 9.22 -18.36
CA ALA A 24 5.56 8.66 -17.04
C ALA A 24 4.17 8.51 -16.42
N ALA A 25 3.69 7.26 -16.35
CA ALA A 25 2.44 6.94 -15.68
C ALA A 25 2.55 7.56 -14.28
N ALA A 26 1.63 8.46 -13.93
CA ALA A 26 1.65 9.13 -12.65
C ALA A 26 1.65 8.06 -11.55
N ALA A 27 2.81 7.80 -10.97
CA ALA A 27 2.97 6.81 -9.93
C ALA A 27 2.32 7.39 -8.68
N TYR A 28 1.25 6.75 -8.19
CA TYR A 28 0.71 7.07 -6.89
C TYR A 28 1.82 6.98 -5.84
N GLU A 29 1.87 7.96 -4.96
CA GLU A 29 2.87 8.04 -3.90
C GLU A 29 2.79 6.80 -2.99
N SER A 30 3.94 6.38 -2.49
CA SER A 30 4.08 5.23 -1.60
C SER A 30 5.02 5.53 -0.44
N PRO A 31 4.80 4.87 0.73
CA PRO A 31 5.72 4.96 1.86
C PRO A 31 7.13 4.61 1.42
N GLN A 32 8.10 5.46 1.76
CA GLN A 32 9.50 5.24 1.44
C GLN A 32 10.12 4.25 2.42
N PHE A 33 10.96 3.35 1.90
CA PHE A 33 11.67 2.37 2.71
C PHE A 33 13.05 2.08 2.15
N ARG A 34 13.90 1.50 2.99
CA ARG A 34 15.16 0.86 2.59
C ARG A 34 15.04 -0.63 2.83
N VAL A 35 15.45 -1.45 1.86
CA VAL A 35 15.60 -2.89 2.08
C VAL A 35 16.83 -3.11 2.96
N VAL A 36 16.63 -3.77 4.10
CA VAL A 36 17.71 -4.07 5.05
C VAL A 36 18.13 -5.53 4.98
N HIS A 37 17.20 -6.40 4.58
CA HIS A 37 17.46 -7.81 4.32
C HIS A 37 16.64 -8.29 3.14
N LEU A 38 17.22 -9.16 2.31
CA LEU A 38 16.58 -9.68 1.11
C LEU A 38 16.78 -11.19 1.04
N GLU A 39 15.67 -11.90 0.91
CA GLU A 39 15.63 -13.33 0.67
C GLU A 39 14.92 -13.62 -0.65
N SER A 40 14.91 -14.91 -1.03
CA SER A 40 14.29 -15.34 -2.28
C SER A 40 12.80 -15.03 -2.38
N ASP A 41 12.09 -14.97 -1.25
CA ASP A 41 10.63 -14.92 -1.20
C ASP A 41 10.06 -13.88 -0.22
N PHE A 42 10.91 -13.18 0.54
CA PHE A 42 10.56 -12.03 1.36
C PHE A 42 11.70 -11.01 1.43
N GLU A 43 11.39 -9.82 1.90
CA GLU A 43 12.39 -8.80 2.23
C GLU A 43 12.02 -8.12 3.55
N ILE A 44 13.02 -7.66 4.30
CA ILE A 44 12.81 -6.81 5.47
C ILE A 44 13.05 -5.37 5.04
N ARG A 45 12.06 -4.53 5.27
CA ARG A 45 12.06 -3.11 4.91
C ARG A 45 12.09 -2.27 6.17
N LEU A 46 13.06 -1.36 6.24
CA LEU A 46 13.04 -0.26 7.20
C LEU A 46 12.18 0.86 6.62
N TYR A 47 10.99 1.05 7.22
CA TYR A 47 10.18 2.23 6.97
C TYR A 47 10.59 3.32 7.93
N MET A 48 10.70 4.54 7.41
CA MET A 48 10.85 5.74 8.23
C MET A 48 9.50 6.13 8.83
N GLU A 49 9.33 7.39 9.24
CA GLU A 49 8.03 7.88 9.69
C GLU A 49 6.98 7.81 8.58
N ILE A 50 5.82 7.24 8.92
CA ILE A 50 4.67 7.15 8.02
C ILE A 50 3.45 7.71 8.72
N SER A 51 2.76 8.64 8.06
CA SER A 51 1.44 9.10 8.49
C SER A 51 0.34 8.33 7.78
N TRP A 52 -0.57 7.73 8.55
CA TRP A 52 -1.73 7.03 8.06
C TRP A 52 -3.01 7.72 8.54
N MET A 53 -4.02 7.80 7.67
CA MET A 53 -5.39 7.97 8.14
C MET A 53 -6.02 6.60 8.29
N THR A 54 -6.65 6.34 9.44
CA THR A 54 -7.08 4.99 9.81
C THR A 54 -8.55 4.92 10.14
N ALA A 55 -9.11 3.74 9.89
CA ALA A 55 -10.52 3.47 10.01
C ALA A 55 -10.69 2.11 10.70
N LEU A 56 -11.05 2.10 11.99
CA LEU A 56 -11.37 0.87 12.72
C LEU A 56 -12.73 0.33 12.26
N VAL A 57 -12.79 -0.95 11.89
CA VAL A 57 -13.99 -1.61 11.39
C VAL A 57 -14.21 -2.89 12.16
N ARG A 58 -15.38 -3.04 12.79
CA ARG A 58 -15.80 -4.31 13.40
C ARG A 58 -16.39 -5.23 12.34
N GLY A 59 -16.04 -6.50 12.38
CA GLY A 59 -16.53 -7.50 11.43
C GLY A 59 -15.64 -8.72 11.37
N THR A 60 -16.13 -9.76 10.69
CA THR A 60 -15.43 -11.04 10.55
C THR A 60 -14.80 -11.25 9.17
N SER A 61 -15.25 -10.50 8.15
CA SER A 61 -14.72 -10.57 6.79
C SER A 61 -13.73 -9.43 6.53
N PHE A 62 -12.53 -9.80 6.10
CA PHE A 62 -11.46 -8.95 5.60
C PHE A 62 -11.92 -8.11 4.40
N GLU A 63 -12.55 -8.72 3.40
CA GLU A 63 -12.93 -8.03 2.17
C GLU A 63 -13.98 -6.94 2.46
N ASN A 64 -15.02 -7.31 3.20
CA ASN A 64 -16.08 -6.37 3.57
C ASN A 64 -15.56 -5.28 4.51
N SER A 65 -14.68 -5.62 5.44
CA SER A 65 -14.13 -4.64 6.37
C SER A 65 -13.18 -3.66 5.67
N THR A 66 -12.32 -4.16 4.78
CA THR A 66 -11.47 -3.34 3.91
C THR A 66 -12.31 -2.37 3.08
N LYS A 67 -13.34 -2.87 2.39
CA LYS A 67 -14.23 -2.04 1.56
C LYS A 67 -14.91 -0.93 2.38
N ARG A 68 -15.47 -1.26 3.55
CA ARG A 68 -16.15 -0.28 4.42
C ARG A 68 -15.17 0.75 4.99
N GLY A 69 -14.01 0.31 5.47
CA GLY A 69 -12.98 1.21 5.99
C GLY A 69 -12.46 2.15 4.91
N PHE A 70 -12.13 1.60 3.73
CA PHE A 70 -11.68 2.39 2.59
C PHE A 70 -12.75 3.36 2.10
N HIS A 71 -14.04 3.01 2.14
CA HIS A 71 -15.10 3.94 1.76
C HIS A 71 -15.10 5.22 2.62
N ARG A 72 -14.92 5.10 3.94
CA ARG A 72 -14.83 6.27 4.84
C ARG A 72 -13.56 7.08 4.57
N LEU A 73 -12.43 6.40 4.37
CA LEU A 73 -11.17 7.04 4.00
C LEU A 73 -11.30 7.78 2.67
N TYR A 74 -11.99 7.19 1.69
CA TYR A 74 -12.23 7.83 0.41
C TYR A 74 -13.07 9.11 0.53
N GLN A 75 -14.11 9.11 1.38
CA GLN A 75 -14.87 10.34 1.66
C GLN A 75 -13.97 11.44 2.24
N TYR A 76 -13.09 11.10 3.19
CA TYR A 76 -12.10 12.02 3.73
C TYR A 76 -11.20 12.62 2.64
N LEU A 77 -10.68 11.77 1.74
CA LEU A 77 -9.83 12.18 0.63
C LEU A 77 -10.54 13.07 -0.39
N GLN A 78 -11.88 12.94 -0.51
CA GLN A 78 -12.71 13.74 -1.41
C GLN A 78 -13.21 15.06 -0.79
N GLY A 79 -12.84 15.36 0.45
CA GLY A 79 -13.15 16.63 1.11
C GLY A 79 -14.04 16.53 2.34
N ALA A 80 -14.36 15.34 2.84
CA ALA A 80 -15.06 15.21 4.13
C ALA A 80 -14.08 15.41 5.30
N ASN A 81 -13.56 16.63 5.40
CA ASN A 81 -12.62 17.11 6.41
C ASN A 81 -12.84 18.62 6.61
N ARG A 82 -12.30 19.17 7.70
CA ARG A 82 -12.56 20.56 8.15
C ARG A 82 -12.41 21.64 7.07
N ASN A 83 -11.55 21.43 6.07
CA ASN A 83 -11.20 22.42 5.05
C ASN A 83 -11.67 22.04 3.64
N SER A 84 -12.46 20.98 3.48
CA SER A 84 -12.83 20.43 2.16
C SER A 84 -11.62 20.13 1.26
N THR A 85 -10.47 19.84 1.87
CA THR A 85 -9.23 19.56 1.14
C THR A 85 -9.34 18.23 0.43
N ARG A 86 -8.99 18.20 -0.86
CA ARG A 86 -8.90 16.98 -1.64
C ARG A 86 -7.46 16.49 -1.70
N PHE A 87 -7.29 15.18 -1.57
CA PHE A 87 -5.99 14.53 -1.58
C PHE A 87 -5.83 13.72 -2.86
N PHE A 88 -4.60 13.64 -3.37
CA PHE A 88 -4.27 12.70 -4.42
C PHE A 88 -4.32 11.27 -3.91
N MET A 89 -4.61 10.34 -4.83
CA MET A 89 -4.59 8.94 -4.47
C MET A 89 -3.16 8.46 -4.17
N THR A 90 -2.98 7.65 -3.14
CA THR A 90 -1.73 7.01 -2.75
C THR A 90 -1.93 5.49 -2.65
N LYS A 91 -0.82 4.76 -2.48
CA LYS A 91 -0.82 3.30 -2.32
C LYS A 91 0.26 2.89 -1.31
N PRO A 92 0.11 1.77 -0.60
CA PRO A 92 -1.02 0.84 -0.64
C PRO A 92 -2.19 1.27 0.26
N VAL A 93 -3.35 0.62 0.09
CA VAL A 93 -4.33 0.51 1.19
C VAL A 93 -3.87 -0.63 2.07
N LEU A 94 -3.69 -0.37 3.37
CA LEU A 94 -3.18 -1.34 4.32
C LEU A 94 -4.28 -1.75 5.28
N THR A 95 -4.63 -3.03 5.32
CA THR A 95 -5.60 -3.55 6.29
C THR A 95 -4.90 -4.45 7.29
N SER A 96 -4.89 -4.07 8.57
CA SER A 96 -4.41 -4.92 9.67
C SER A 96 -5.51 -5.77 10.28
N ILE A 97 -5.18 -7.01 10.60
CA ILE A 97 -6.09 -8.01 11.13
C ILE A 97 -5.94 -8.05 12.65
N ILE A 98 -7.02 -7.75 13.39
CA ILE A 98 -7.06 -7.84 14.85
C ILE A 98 -7.65 -9.19 15.24
N PRO A 99 -6.89 -10.06 15.94
CA PRO A 99 -7.39 -11.35 16.37
C PRO A 99 -8.57 -11.21 17.35
N SER A 100 -9.46 -12.20 17.37
CA SER A 100 -10.48 -12.31 18.42
C SER A 100 -9.81 -12.64 19.75
N GLN A 101 -10.16 -11.89 20.80
CA GLN A 101 -9.71 -12.17 22.18
C GLN A 101 -10.12 -13.56 22.69
N ARG A 102 -11.15 -14.17 22.08
CA ARG A 102 -11.69 -15.48 22.47
C ARG A 102 -11.19 -16.63 21.58
N GLY A 103 -10.21 -16.38 20.71
CA GLY A 103 -9.86 -17.27 19.62
C GLY A 103 -10.93 -17.27 18.51
N GLY A 104 -10.57 -17.81 17.34
CA GLY A 104 -11.44 -17.85 16.16
C GLY A 104 -11.22 -16.69 15.18
N SER A 105 -12.19 -16.48 14.29
CA SER A 105 -12.09 -15.47 13.22
C SER A 105 -11.82 -14.06 13.77
N PRO A 106 -11.07 -13.22 13.05
CA PRO A 106 -10.86 -11.82 13.43
C PRO A 106 -12.19 -11.14 13.72
N SER A 107 -12.22 -10.28 14.74
CA SER A 107 -13.45 -9.55 15.11
C SER A 107 -13.40 -8.09 14.71
N SER A 108 -12.23 -7.59 14.29
CA SER A 108 -11.99 -6.22 13.89
C SER A 108 -10.81 -6.10 12.94
N TYR A 109 -10.81 -5.00 12.18
CA TYR A 109 -9.79 -4.66 11.20
C TYR A 109 -9.47 -3.17 11.29
N ILE A 110 -8.21 -2.81 11.08
CA ILE A 110 -7.80 -1.40 10.93
C ILE A 110 -7.43 -1.20 9.47
N VAL A 111 -8.24 -0.42 8.76
CA VAL A 111 -7.96 -0.05 7.37
C VAL A 111 -7.23 1.28 7.38
N ARG A 112 -6.11 1.36 6.69
CA ARG A 112 -5.24 2.54 6.65
C ARG A 112 -5.03 3.02 5.23
N TYR A 113 -4.93 4.34 5.12
CA TYR A 113 -4.59 5.03 3.91
C TYR A 113 -3.34 5.88 4.12
N TYR A 114 -2.35 5.71 3.24
CA TYR A 114 -1.10 6.44 3.34
C TYR A 114 -1.33 7.92 3.03
N LEU A 115 -0.97 8.80 3.96
CA LEU A 115 -0.97 10.23 3.68
C LEU A 115 0.33 10.62 2.98
N PRO A 116 0.28 11.47 1.93
CA PRO A 116 1.47 11.99 1.27
C PRO A 116 2.55 12.47 2.25
N ALA A 117 3.82 12.29 1.90
CA ALA A 117 4.98 12.55 2.76
C ALA A 117 5.05 13.99 3.30
N GLU A 118 4.40 14.95 2.63
CA GLU A 118 4.24 16.31 3.14
C GLU A 118 3.52 16.38 4.51
N TYR A 119 2.72 15.37 4.86
CA TYR A 119 2.02 15.23 6.13
C TYR A 119 2.79 14.46 7.19
N ASN A 120 4.02 14.01 6.91
CA ASN A 120 4.87 13.44 7.97
C ASN A 120 5.19 14.50 9.04
N ASN A 121 5.53 15.71 8.60
CA ASN A 121 5.89 16.85 9.45
C ASN A 121 4.76 17.90 9.61
N LYS A 122 3.57 17.63 9.08
CA LYS A 122 2.42 18.53 9.15
C LYS A 122 1.17 17.78 9.58
N SER A 123 0.30 18.44 10.32
CA SER A 123 -1.01 17.85 10.64
C SER A 123 -1.92 17.93 9.42
N PRO A 124 -2.51 16.81 8.95
CA PRO A 124 -3.50 16.86 7.89
C PRO A 124 -4.81 17.49 8.42
N PRO A 125 -5.68 18.02 7.53
CA PRO A 125 -7.03 18.45 7.89
C PRO A 125 -7.76 17.39 8.73
N PRO A 126 -8.32 17.74 9.90
CA PRO A 126 -9.09 16.81 10.71
C PRO A 126 -10.29 16.24 9.92
N PRO A 127 -10.55 14.93 10.00
CA PRO A 127 -11.70 14.32 9.33
C PRO A 127 -13.01 14.79 9.97
N SER A 128 -14.11 14.75 9.21
CA SER A 128 -15.44 14.95 9.79
C SER A 128 -15.75 13.86 10.83
N ALA A 129 -16.42 14.24 11.92
CA ALA A 129 -16.62 13.37 13.08
C ALA A 129 -17.39 12.08 12.74
N GLU A 130 -18.35 12.16 11.82
CA GLU A 130 -19.17 11.05 11.35
C GLU A 130 -18.38 9.93 10.66
N LEU A 131 -17.18 10.23 10.14
CA LEU A 131 -16.34 9.22 9.51
C LEU A 131 -15.62 8.32 10.52
N ASN A 132 -15.48 8.78 11.77
CA ASN A 132 -14.76 8.07 12.84
C ASN A 132 -13.37 7.58 12.37
N LEU A 133 -12.57 8.51 11.85
CA LEU A 133 -11.22 8.27 11.38
C LEU A 133 -10.20 8.84 12.37
N GLN A 134 -9.02 8.21 12.43
CA GLN A 134 -7.95 8.61 13.33
C GLN A 134 -6.63 8.70 12.59
N LEU A 135 -5.86 9.75 12.88
CA LEU A 135 -4.48 9.87 12.45
C LEU A 135 -3.62 8.88 13.24
N ASP A 136 -2.89 8.03 12.54
CA ASP A 136 -1.95 7.07 13.11
C ASP A 136 -0.56 7.38 12.54
N LYS A 137 0.38 7.74 13.43
CA LYS A 137 1.76 8.08 13.06
C LYS A 137 2.65 6.93 13.45
N TRP A 138 3.14 6.21 12.46
CA TRP A 138 4.14 5.18 12.65
C TRP A 138 5.52 5.83 12.74
N LYS A 139 6.25 5.51 13.80
CA LYS A 139 7.68 5.83 13.90
C LYS A 139 8.48 4.92 12.97
N SER A 140 9.79 5.10 12.92
CA SER A 140 10.67 4.18 12.21
C SER A 140 10.51 2.75 12.75
N HIS A 141 10.26 1.77 11.87
CA HIS A 141 10.04 0.37 12.24
C HIS A 141 10.35 -0.56 11.05
N CYS A 142 10.66 -1.81 11.35
CA CYS A 142 11.00 -2.83 10.37
C CYS A 142 9.81 -3.74 10.08
N ILE A 143 9.51 -3.92 8.80
CA ILE A 143 8.44 -4.79 8.33
C ILE A 143 9.04 -5.86 7.43
N ALA A 144 8.78 -7.12 7.77
CA ALA A 144 8.95 -8.24 6.86
C ALA A 144 7.81 -8.25 5.84
N VAL A 145 8.17 -8.32 4.56
CA VAL A 145 7.24 -8.23 3.43
C VAL A 145 7.39 -9.42 2.49
N ARG A 146 6.28 -10.09 2.21
CA ARG A 146 6.17 -11.07 1.11
C ARG A 146 5.12 -10.61 0.11
N LYS A 147 5.48 -10.65 -1.17
CA LYS A 147 4.57 -10.32 -2.29
C LYS A 147 3.76 -11.55 -2.71
N PHE A 148 2.50 -11.33 -3.05
CA PHE A 148 1.65 -12.37 -3.63
C PHE A 148 0.71 -11.80 -4.70
N SER A 149 0.27 -12.67 -5.60
CA SER A 149 -0.55 -12.30 -6.76
C SER A 149 -2.03 -12.63 -6.54
N GLY A 150 -2.89 -12.16 -7.45
CA GLY A 150 -4.33 -12.39 -7.37
C GLY A 150 -5.06 -11.43 -6.43
N TYR A 151 -6.24 -11.84 -5.96
CA TYR A 151 -7.04 -11.04 -5.03
C TYR A 151 -6.72 -11.44 -3.59
N ALA A 152 -6.52 -10.46 -2.71
CA ALA A 152 -6.54 -10.71 -1.27
C ALA A 152 -8.00 -10.91 -0.83
N ARG A 153 -8.28 -12.06 -0.21
CA ARG A 153 -9.62 -12.56 0.13
C ARG A 153 -9.63 -13.22 1.50
N ASP A 154 -10.82 -13.37 2.05
CA ASP A 154 -11.05 -14.04 3.33
C ASP A 154 -10.42 -15.45 3.41
N ASP A 155 -10.32 -16.15 2.29
CA ASP A 155 -9.85 -17.54 2.20
C ASP A 155 -8.34 -17.71 1.95
N ASN A 156 -7.60 -16.61 1.74
CA ASN A 156 -6.17 -16.67 1.40
C ASN A 156 -5.24 -15.77 2.21
N VAL A 157 -5.71 -14.69 2.84
CA VAL A 157 -4.82 -13.76 3.55
C VAL A 157 -4.07 -14.42 4.71
N GLU A 158 -4.71 -15.36 5.40
CA GLU A 158 -4.06 -16.13 6.48
C GLU A 158 -2.98 -17.08 5.93
N LYS A 159 -3.21 -17.68 4.76
CA LYS A 159 -2.23 -18.57 4.10
C LYS A 159 -0.99 -17.79 3.70
N GLU A 160 -1.14 -16.56 3.20
CA GLU A 160 -0.01 -15.71 2.86
C GLU A 160 0.78 -15.28 4.11
N LYS A 161 0.09 -15.01 5.23
CA LYS A 161 0.74 -14.79 6.53
C LYS A 161 1.48 -16.02 7.02
N ASP A 162 0.91 -17.22 6.89
CA ASP A 162 1.58 -18.47 7.27
C ASP A 162 2.80 -18.75 6.40
N ALA A 163 2.73 -18.47 5.10
CA ALA A 163 3.86 -18.57 4.19
C ALA A 163 5.00 -17.63 4.61
N LEU A 164 4.71 -16.34 4.86
CA LEU A 164 5.73 -15.40 5.34
C LEU A 164 6.32 -15.84 6.70
N GLY A 165 5.46 -16.22 7.66
CA GLY A 165 5.92 -16.67 8.98
C GLY A 165 6.81 -17.92 8.91
N SER A 166 6.54 -18.82 7.96
CA SER A 166 7.37 -20.00 7.70
C SER A 166 8.75 -19.61 7.17
N SER A 167 8.81 -18.65 6.23
CA SER A 167 10.06 -18.16 5.65
C SER A 167 10.92 -17.36 6.64
N LEU A 168 10.30 -16.62 7.56
CA LEU A 168 11.00 -15.91 8.63
C LEU A 168 11.72 -16.86 9.60
N GLY A 169 11.20 -18.07 9.79
CA GLY A 169 11.77 -19.06 10.69
C GLY A 169 11.78 -18.60 12.17
N LYS A 170 12.35 -19.42 13.06
CA LYS A 170 12.27 -19.17 14.51
C LYS A 170 13.01 -17.91 14.95
N ARG A 171 14.13 -17.55 14.30
CA ARG A 171 14.98 -16.44 14.71
C ARG A 171 14.27 -15.09 14.52
N LEU A 172 13.75 -14.83 13.32
CA LEU A 172 13.08 -13.55 13.04
C LEU A 172 11.71 -13.47 13.71
N MET A 173 11.03 -14.60 13.90
CA MET A 173 9.75 -14.65 14.61
C MET A 173 9.87 -14.27 16.10
N GLN A 174 11.05 -14.35 16.71
CA GLN A 174 11.28 -13.84 18.08
C GLN A 174 11.25 -12.30 18.15
N GLY A 175 11.53 -11.62 17.05
CA GLY A 175 11.48 -10.16 16.95
C GLY A 175 10.12 -9.61 16.53
N VAL A 176 9.11 -10.46 16.37
CA VAL A 176 7.73 -10.01 16.17
C VAL A 176 7.28 -9.33 17.45
N ASP A 177 6.88 -8.06 17.34
CA ASP A 177 6.42 -7.29 18.48
C ASP A 177 5.11 -7.89 19.05
N GLN A 178 5.23 -8.59 20.18
CA GLN A 178 4.10 -9.24 20.85
C GLN A 178 3.15 -8.26 21.53
N ASN A 179 3.52 -6.97 21.63
CA ASN A 179 2.66 -5.93 22.16
C ASN A 179 1.79 -5.29 21.06
N GLN A 180 1.92 -5.70 19.80
CA GLN A 180 1.05 -5.19 18.76
C GLN A 180 -0.39 -5.62 18.93
N TYR A 181 -1.28 -4.65 18.72
CA TYR A 181 -2.71 -4.86 18.76
C TYR A 181 -3.24 -5.70 17.59
N TYR A 182 -2.42 -5.97 16.57
CA TYR A 182 -2.77 -6.72 15.36
C TYR A 182 -1.68 -7.72 15.00
N ASN A 183 -2.04 -8.79 14.29
CA ASN A 183 -1.10 -9.89 14.00
C ASN A 183 -0.27 -9.64 12.74
N TYR A 184 -0.92 -9.17 11.68
CA TYR A 184 -0.30 -8.89 10.39
C TYR A 184 -1.17 -7.90 9.62
N SER A 185 -0.63 -7.41 8.50
CA SER A 185 -1.37 -6.53 7.59
C SER A 185 -1.28 -7.01 6.16
N ILE A 186 -2.29 -6.67 5.37
CA ILE A 186 -2.30 -6.89 3.93
C ILE A 186 -2.28 -5.53 3.23
N ALA A 187 -1.27 -5.31 2.39
CA ALA A 187 -1.11 -4.12 1.60
C ALA A 187 -1.59 -4.37 0.16
N GLN A 188 -2.58 -3.61 -0.28
CA GLN A 188 -3.19 -3.75 -1.61
C GLN A 188 -2.85 -2.53 -2.47
N TYR A 189 -2.16 -2.74 -3.59
CA TYR A 189 -1.65 -1.66 -4.44
C TYR A 189 -2.55 -1.29 -5.61
N ASN A 190 -3.45 -2.20 -6.01
CA ASN A 190 -4.30 -2.02 -7.19
C ASN A 190 -5.74 -1.68 -6.82
N ALA A 191 -6.34 -0.73 -7.54
CA ALA A 191 -7.77 -0.48 -7.49
C ALA A 191 -8.60 -1.72 -7.89
N SER A 192 -9.88 -1.78 -7.49
CA SER A 192 -10.74 -2.95 -7.72
C SER A 192 -10.92 -3.33 -9.20
N LYS A 193 -10.80 -2.36 -10.12
CA LYS A 193 -11.02 -2.54 -11.57
C LYS A 193 -9.89 -3.25 -12.33
N HIS A 194 -8.80 -3.62 -11.67
CA HIS A 194 -7.68 -4.34 -12.32
C HIS A 194 -7.84 -5.86 -12.17
N PRO A 195 -8.20 -6.61 -13.23
CA PRO A 195 -8.46 -8.06 -13.14
C PRO A 195 -7.18 -8.91 -13.08
N THR A 196 -6.06 -8.43 -13.65
CA THR A 196 -4.78 -9.13 -13.72
C THR A 196 -3.63 -8.22 -13.26
N GLY A 197 -2.46 -8.80 -13.01
CA GLY A 197 -1.27 -8.03 -12.60
C GLY A 197 -1.42 -7.37 -11.22
N ARG A 198 -2.28 -7.93 -10.36
CA ARG A 198 -2.47 -7.42 -8.99
C ARG A 198 -1.26 -7.75 -8.12
N ILE A 199 -0.79 -6.74 -7.41
CA ILE A 199 0.29 -6.81 -6.44
C ILE A 199 -0.34 -6.59 -5.07
N ASN A 200 -0.26 -7.61 -4.22
CA ASN A 200 -0.52 -7.48 -2.81
C ASN A 200 0.70 -7.92 -2.02
N GLU A 201 0.77 -7.49 -0.78
CA GLU A 201 1.84 -7.87 0.14
C GLU A 201 1.26 -8.23 1.50
N VAL A 202 1.87 -9.21 2.16
CA VAL A 202 1.67 -9.47 3.59
C VAL A 202 2.82 -8.85 4.37
N TRP A 203 2.47 -8.12 5.43
CA TRP A 203 3.37 -7.33 6.27
C TRP A 203 3.31 -7.86 7.70
N ILE A 204 4.46 -8.21 8.27
CA ILE A 204 4.62 -8.57 9.68
C ILE A 204 5.67 -7.62 10.28
N ASP A 205 5.34 -6.99 11.41
CA ASP A 205 6.29 -6.14 12.12
C ASP A 205 7.33 -7.01 12.82
N VAL A 206 8.60 -6.71 12.55
CA VAL A 206 9.76 -7.43 13.08
C VAL A 206 10.73 -6.47 13.79
N SER A 207 10.23 -5.32 14.26
CA SER A 207 11.05 -4.28 14.89
C SER A 207 11.69 -4.71 16.21
N GLY A 208 11.17 -5.76 16.86
CA GLY A 208 11.82 -6.38 18.02
C GLY A 208 13.12 -7.11 17.66
N PHE A 209 13.45 -7.25 16.38
CA PHE A 209 14.70 -7.83 15.90
C PHE A 209 15.73 -6.71 15.67
N ALA A 210 16.67 -6.54 16.60
CA ALA A 210 17.71 -5.49 16.56
C ALA A 210 18.88 -5.78 15.59
N ASP A 211 19.02 -7.03 15.15
CA ASP A 211 20.01 -7.42 14.15
C ASP A 211 19.48 -7.02 12.76
N GLU A 212 20.34 -6.52 11.86
CA GLU A 212 20.02 -6.09 10.48
C GLU A 212 19.59 -4.62 10.29
N GLY A 213 19.92 -3.74 11.25
CA GLY A 213 19.76 -2.29 11.05
C GLY A 213 18.32 -1.78 11.20
N CYS A 214 17.51 -2.53 11.93
CA CYS A 214 16.23 -2.11 12.46
C CYS A 214 16.42 -1.25 13.72
N PRO A 215 15.64 -0.18 13.90
CA PRO A 215 15.68 0.63 15.11
C PRO A 215 15.15 -0.18 16.30
N VAL A 216 15.79 -0.03 17.46
CA VAL A 216 15.38 -0.60 18.76
C VAL A 216 14.48 0.38 19.50
#